data_AF-A0A510PF73-F1
#
_entry.id   AF-A0A510PF73-F1
#
_cell.length_a   1.000
_cell.length_b   1.000
_cell.length_c   1.000
_cell.angle_alpha   90.00
_cell.angle_beta   90.00
_cell.angle_gamma   90.00
#
_symmetry.space_group_name_H-M   'P 1'
#
loop_
_entity.id
_entity.type
_entity.pdbx_description
1 polymer ?
#
loop_
_entity_poly.entity_id
_entity_poly.type
_entity_poly.pdbx_seq_one_letter_code
_entity_poly.pdbx_strand_id
1 'polypeptide(L)'
;MINTRLKPVTTGLIGAVGLGVALLGMPEAVKASNIQAGSDYFISPAGFSTFVFNTDELNTQLGLGLPPGLELPIALKGLPVGPGATDTIVERQQDAIFDTDDDGILDIATVTIPIEMVALSLINVAPVNINGFQYNLLATLDPNTPTLGEMTITHQGQVGQPFDDSGTSQGTFTSFLDVHYQVEFTPINGGPAIGNFFDNLLLTQPGQGLAPAPWSHTPPPNALLVRSDGASQSANCHTLTGDCADDDFFPLSLVLHQKGSPLYPNGHGTIITTVPEPSTVLGLIAVGLSSIVGFKGKKEQK
;
A
#
# COMPACT_ATOMS: atom_id res chain seq x y z
N MET A 1 -35.02 19.80 95.29
CA MET A 1 -33.59 19.81 95.70
C MET A 1 -32.94 18.55 95.14
N ILE A 2 -32.14 18.69 94.09
CA ILE A 2 -30.84 18.05 93.82
C ILE A 2 -30.43 18.56 92.45
N ASN A 3 -29.26 19.20 92.47
CA ASN A 3 -28.59 19.87 91.39
C ASN A 3 -27.42 18.96 91.02
N THR A 4 -27.31 18.43 89.78
CA THR A 4 -26.00 17.94 89.29
C THR A 4 -25.94 17.77 87.77
N ARG A 5 -25.30 18.78 87.15
CA ARG A 5 -24.18 18.75 86.19
C ARG A 5 -24.24 17.87 84.93
N LEU A 6 -24.26 18.59 83.81
CA LEU A 6 -23.68 18.23 82.52
C LEU A 6 -22.18 17.85 82.62
N LYS A 7 -21.77 16.86 81.83
CA LYS A 7 -20.42 16.74 81.24
C LYS A 7 -20.56 16.48 79.73
N PRO A 8 -19.78 17.16 78.87
CA PRO A 8 -19.76 16.91 77.45
C PRO A 8 -18.80 15.76 77.12
N VAL A 9 -19.16 14.93 76.14
CA VAL A 9 -18.19 14.11 75.41
C VAL A 9 -18.35 14.42 73.94
N THR A 10 -17.44 15.24 73.46
CA THR A 10 -17.03 15.40 72.07
C THR A 10 -16.43 14.09 71.56
N THR A 11 -17.03 13.48 70.55
CA THR A 11 -16.29 12.70 69.54
C THR A 11 -17.00 12.87 68.20
N GLY A 12 -16.25 13.39 67.23
CA GLY A 12 -16.76 13.81 65.94
C GLY A 12 -17.23 12.67 65.05
N LEU A 13 -18.17 13.01 64.17
CA LEU A 13 -18.32 12.38 62.88
C LEU A 13 -18.37 13.51 61.86
N ILE A 14 -17.22 13.86 61.31
CA ILE A 14 -17.15 14.64 60.08
C ILE A 14 -17.66 13.69 59.00
N GLY A 15 -18.94 13.85 58.64
CA GLY A 15 -19.50 13.21 57.47
C GLY A 15 -18.78 13.76 56.25
N ALA A 16 -17.81 13.01 55.74
CA ALA A 16 -17.28 13.21 54.40
C ALA A 16 -18.42 12.93 53.43
N VAL A 17 -19.06 13.99 52.94
CA VAL A 17 -19.92 13.92 51.76
C VAL A 17 -18.97 13.66 50.59
N GLY A 18 -18.77 12.38 50.28
CA GLY A 18 -18.12 11.96 49.05
C GLY A 18 -18.99 12.42 47.88
N LEU A 19 -18.60 13.52 47.23
CA LEU A 19 -19.02 13.76 45.86
C LEU A 19 -18.43 12.63 45.02
N GLY A 20 -19.24 11.59 44.78
CA GLY A 20 -18.99 10.63 43.72
C GLY A 20 -19.07 11.39 42.41
N VAL A 21 -17.92 11.76 41.86
CA VAL A 21 -17.82 12.08 40.45
C VAL A 21 -18.08 10.76 39.73
N ALA A 22 -19.29 10.57 39.23
CA ALA A 22 -19.53 9.60 38.19
C ALA A 22 -18.69 10.06 36.99
N LEU A 23 -17.53 9.42 36.78
CA LEU A 23 -16.97 9.35 35.44
C LEU A 23 -18.01 8.59 34.63
N LEU A 24 -18.87 9.34 33.94
CA LEU A 24 -19.54 8.85 32.76
C LEU A 24 -18.39 8.41 31.85
N GLY A 25 -18.11 7.11 31.81
CA GLY A 25 -17.29 6.54 30.75
C GLY A 25 -17.95 7.01 29.46
N MET A 26 -17.26 7.87 28.71
CA MET A 26 -17.64 8.07 27.33
C MET A 26 -17.59 6.68 26.71
N PRO A 27 -18.67 6.18 26.09
CA PRO A 27 -18.52 5.01 25.24
C PRO A 27 -17.39 5.37 24.28
N GLU A 28 -16.32 4.58 24.28
CA GLU A 28 -15.41 4.58 23.13
C GLU A 28 -16.31 4.42 21.91
N ALA A 29 -16.17 5.32 20.94
CA ALA A 29 -16.81 5.11 19.65
C ALA A 29 -16.41 3.71 19.22
N VAL A 30 -17.40 2.83 19.06
CA VAL A 30 -17.14 1.46 18.66
C VAL A 30 -16.49 1.57 17.29
N LYS A 31 -15.29 0.99 17.16
CA LYS A 31 -14.48 1.05 15.95
C LYS A 31 -15.18 0.22 14.87
N ALA A 32 -16.06 0.85 14.10
CA ALA A 32 -16.61 0.27 12.89
C ALA A 32 -15.55 0.39 11.80
N SER A 33 -14.85 -0.70 11.46
CA SER A 33 -13.83 -0.65 10.41
C SER A 33 -14.46 -0.96 9.05
N ASN A 34 -15.34 -0.09 8.57
CA ASN A 34 -15.52 0.09 7.14
C ASN A 34 -14.16 0.47 6.52
N ILE A 35 -13.90 0.17 5.25
CA ILE A 35 -12.64 0.61 4.61
C ILE A 35 -12.95 1.78 3.71
N GLN A 36 -12.27 2.90 3.90
CA GLN A 36 -12.42 4.07 3.03
C GLN A 36 -11.82 3.84 1.63
N ALA A 37 -12.47 4.43 0.63
CA ALA A 37 -11.89 4.70 -0.68
C ALA A 37 -10.52 5.39 -0.50
N GLY A 38 -9.59 5.10 -1.41
CA GLY A 38 -8.21 5.55 -1.28
C GLY A 38 -7.29 4.95 -2.32
N SER A 39 -5.99 5.15 -2.16
CA SER A 39 -4.97 4.66 -3.10
C SER A 39 -4.03 3.68 -2.43
N ASP A 40 -3.64 2.63 -3.15
CA ASP A 40 -2.58 1.72 -2.77
C ASP A 40 -1.33 2.01 -3.63
N TYR A 41 -0.19 2.20 -2.95
CA TYR A 41 1.06 2.66 -3.54
C TYR A 41 2.09 1.54 -3.60
N PHE A 42 2.46 1.12 -4.82
CA PHE A 42 3.27 -0.08 -5.03
C PHE A 42 4.59 0.18 -5.77
N ILE A 43 5.57 -0.66 -5.47
CA ILE A 43 6.81 -0.82 -6.22
C ILE A 43 6.82 -2.20 -6.87
N SER A 44 7.31 -2.29 -8.09
CA SER A 44 7.56 -3.50 -8.86
C SER A 44 9.05 -3.88 -8.81
N PRO A 45 9.50 -4.77 -7.91
CA PRO A 45 10.93 -5.07 -7.80
C PRO A 45 11.42 -5.84 -9.02
N ALA A 46 12.70 -5.67 -9.36
CA ALA A 46 13.31 -6.43 -10.46
C ALA A 46 13.24 -7.94 -10.18
N GLY A 47 12.82 -8.70 -11.19
CA GLY A 47 12.72 -10.17 -11.13
C GLY A 47 11.35 -10.72 -10.72
N PHE A 48 10.38 -9.85 -10.40
CA PHE A 48 9.02 -10.26 -10.03
C PHE A 48 7.97 -10.00 -11.12
N SER A 49 8.31 -9.20 -12.13
CA SER A 49 7.42 -8.84 -13.23
C SER A 49 8.00 -9.32 -14.55
N THR A 50 7.26 -10.18 -15.27
CA THR A 50 7.65 -10.69 -16.58
C THR A 50 6.45 -10.59 -17.50
N PHE A 51 6.55 -9.77 -18.54
CA PHE A 51 5.48 -9.63 -19.52
C PHE A 51 5.83 -10.45 -20.74
N VAL A 52 4.85 -11.16 -21.27
CA VAL A 52 5.03 -12.05 -22.44
C VAL A 52 4.27 -11.47 -23.60
N PHE A 53 5.04 -10.99 -24.58
CA PHE A 53 4.52 -10.42 -25.81
C PHE A 53 4.38 -11.50 -26.88
N ASN A 54 3.23 -11.55 -27.54
CA ASN A 54 3.01 -12.43 -28.68
C ASN A 54 3.58 -11.77 -29.94
N THR A 55 4.44 -12.47 -30.68
CA THR A 55 5.03 -11.92 -31.91
C THR A 55 4.01 -11.71 -33.03
N ASP A 56 2.91 -12.44 -33.06
CA ASP A 56 1.83 -12.25 -34.04
C ASP A 56 1.12 -10.91 -33.82
N GLU A 57 0.87 -10.53 -32.56
CA GLU A 57 0.28 -9.23 -32.20
C GLU A 57 1.24 -8.08 -32.49
N LEU A 58 2.51 -8.23 -32.09
CA LEU A 58 3.56 -7.28 -32.43
C LEU A 58 3.69 -7.09 -33.95
N ASN A 59 3.66 -8.18 -34.73
CA ASN A 59 3.69 -8.09 -36.19
C ASN A 59 2.46 -7.40 -36.76
N THR A 60 1.28 -7.69 -36.20
CA THR A 60 0.02 -7.12 -36.67
C THR A 60 -0.03 -5.60 -36.47
N GLN A 61 0.45 -5.11 -35.32
CA GLN A 61 0.42 -3.68 -35.01
C GLN A 61 1.62 -2.90 -35.56
N LEU A 62 2.81 -3.52 -35.56
CA LEU A 62 4.07 -2.82 -35.82
C LEU A 62 4.80 -3.28 -37.09
N GLY A 63 4.36 -4.35 -37.74
CA GLY A 63 4.94 -4.82 -39.01
C GLY A 63 6.40 -5.29 -38.91
N LEU A 64 6.79 -5.86 -37.77
CA LEU A 64 8.21 -6.14 -37.44
C LEU A 64 8.83 -7.33 -38.18
N GLY A 65 8.01 -8.19 -38.80
CA GLY A 65 8.48 -9.39 -39.51
C GLY A 65 9.12 -10.44 -38.59
N LEU A 66 8.70 -10.50 -37.32
CA LEU A 66 9.14 -11.50 -36.36
C LEU A 66 8.60 -12.90 -36.72
N PRO A 67 9.29 -13.99 -36.33
CA PRO A 67 8.75 -15.34 -36.51
C PRO A 67 7.37 -15.47 -35.84
N PRO A 68 6.35 -16.01 -36.54
CA PRO A 68 5.00 -16.11 -35.98
C PRO A 68 4.92 -17.16 -34.86
N GLY A 69 3.97 -16.96 -33.94
CA GLY A 69 3.71 -17.86 -32.81
C GLY A 69 4.83 -17.93 -31.76
N LEU A 70 5.74 -16.94 -31.72
CA LEU A 70 6.78 -16.85 -30.70
C LEU A 70 6.28 -16.00 -29.53
N GLU A 71 6.64 -16.40 -28.33
CA GLU A 71 6.43 -15.63 -27.11
C GLU A 71 7.75 -14.99 -26.69
N LEU A 72 7.72 -13.69 -26.41
CA LEU A 72 8.86 -12.91 -25.97
C LEU A 72 8.69 -12.54 -24.49
N PRO A 73 9.24 -13.33 -23.56
CA PRO A 73 9.24 -12.98 -22.14
C PRO A 73 10.24 -11.86 -21.88
N ILE A 74 9.77 -10.77 -21.29
CA ILE A 74 10.57 -9.60 -20.97
C ILE A 74 10.47 -9.34 -19.48
N ALA A 75 11.60 -9.44 -18.79
CA ALA A 75 11.70 -9.06 -17.39
C ALA A 75 11.61 -7.54 -17.24
N LEU A 76 10.67 -7.10 -16.43
CA LEU A 76 10.39 -5.69 -16.15
C LEU A 76 10.70 -5.37 -14.68
N LYS A 77 10.89 -4.08 -14.42
CA LYS A 77 10.98 -3.48 -13.08
C LYS A 77 10.30 -2.13 -13.07
N GLY A 78 9.94 -1.66 -11.89
CA GLY A 78 9.38 -0.34 -11.67
C GLY A 78 10.28 0.79 -12.16
N LEU A 79 9.66 1.79 -12.78
CA LEU A 79 10.21 3.12 -12.98
C LEU A 79 9.34 4.09 -12.16
N PRO A 80 9.87 4.77 -11.14
CA PRO A 80 9.05 5.62 -10.27
C PRO A 80 8.31 6.72 -11.04
N VAL A 81 7.00 6.83 -10.79
CA VAL A 81 6.10 7.87 -11.34
C VAL A 81 5.23 8.53 -10.28
N GLY A 82 5.18 7.97 -9.07
CA GLY A 82 4.42 8.47 -7.94
C GLY A 82 5.29 8.91 -6.76
N PRO A 83 4.67 9.17 -5.60
CA PRO A 83 5.39 9.49 -4.36
C PRO A 83 6.35 8.37 -3.94
N GLY A 84 7.41 8.74 -3.21
CA GLY A 84 8.45 7.78 -2.83
C GLY A 84 9.13 7.16 -4.05
N ALA A 85 9.08 5.83 -4.14
CA ALA A 85 9.56 5.08 -5.30
C ALA A 85 8.42 4.39 -6.07
N THR A 86 7.17 4.81 -5.85
CA THR A 86 5.98 4.17 -6.45
C THR A 86 6.03 4.18 -7.98
N ASP A 87 5.78 3.02 -8.57
CA ASP A 87 5.61 2.84 -10.02
C ASP A 87 4.22 2.34 -10.43
N THR A 88 3.43 1.86 -9.47
CA THR A 88 2.07 1.36 -9.67
C THR A 88 1.16 1.97 -8.61
N ILE A 89 0.04 2.58 -9.03
CA ILE A 89 -0.99 3.12 -8.13
C ILE A 89 -2.33 2.47 -8.48
N VAL A 90 -2.98 1.89 -7.49
CA VAL A 90 -4.33 1.32 -7.62
C VAL A 90 -5.26 2.07 -6.68
N GLU A 91 -6.34 2.61 -7.21
CA GLU A 91 -7.37 3.34 -6.48
C GLU A 91 -8.54 2.43 -6.15
N ARG A 92 -8.93 2.40 -4.88
CA ARG A 92 -10.22 1.90 -4.39
C ARG A 92 -11.28 2.95 -4.68
N GLN A 93 -12.21 2.67 -5.58
CA GLN A 93 -13.15 3.67 -6.13
C GLN A 93 -14.37 3.93 -5.23
N GLN A 94 -14.56 3.13 -4.18
CA GLN A 94 -15.60 3.32 -3.18
C GLN A 94 -15.20 2.66 -1.85
N ASP A 95 -15.91 3.04 -0.80
CA ASP A 95 -15.77 2.44 0.52
C ASP A 95 -16.23 0.97 0.51
N ALA A 96 -15.55 0.12 1.27
CA ALA A 96 -16.02 -1.23 1.57
C ALA A 96 -16.80 -1.20 2.89
N ILE A 97 -18.13 -1.36 2.79
CA ILE A 97 -19.05 -1.26 3.93
C ILE A 97 -19.31 -2.65 4.52
N PHE A 98 -18.68 -2.93 5.67
CA PHE A 98 -18.81 -4.15 6.46
C PHE A 98 -19.84 -4.02 7.59
N ASP A 99 -20.04 -2.80 8.09
CA ASP A 99 -21.01 -2.40 9.11
C ASP A 99 -21.91 -1.32 8.49
N THR A 100 -23.19 -1.66 8.32
CA THR A 100 -24.15 -0.88 7.52
C THR A 100 -24.94 0.14 8.35
N ASP A 101 -24.97 -0.01 9.68
CA ASP A 101 -25.66 0.89 10.59
C ASP A 101 -24.75 1.62 11.59
N ASP A 102 -23.42 1.40 11.48
CA ASP A 102 -22.36 2.07 12.24
C ASP A 102 -22.50 1.84 13.76
N ASP A 103 -22.99 0.65 14.14
CA ASP A 103 -23.11 0.22 15.53
C ASP A 103 -21.84 -0.48 16.05
N GLY A 104 -20.87 -0.68 15.16
CA GLY A 104 -19.57 -1.32 15.38
C GLY A 104 -19.64 -2.84 15.44
N ILE A 105 -20.72 -3.44 14.92
CA ILE A 105 -20.90 -4.86 14.72
C ILE A 105 -20.72 -5.19 13.24
N LEU A 106 -20.01 -6.29 12.98
CA LEU A 106 -19.82 -6.78 11.63
C LEU A 106 -21.14 -7.32 11.05
N ASP A 107 -21.73 -6.65 10.06
CA ASP A 107 -22.95 -7.12 9.37
C ASP A 107 -22.63 -8.11 8.27
N ILE A 108 -21.57 -7.84 7.51
CA ILE A 108 -21.16 -8.60 6.34
C ILE A 108 -19.66 -8.81 6.45
N ALA A 109 -19.17 -10.05 6.26
CA ALA A 109 -17.74 -10.34 6.37
C ALA A 109 -16.96 -10.13 5.06
N THR A 110 -17.63 -10.04 3.91
CA THR A 110 -17.00 -9.94 2.59
C THR A 110 -17.69 -8.89 1.73
N VAL A 111 -16.90 -7.97 1.18
CA VAL A 111 -17.37 -6.86 0.33
C VAL A 111 -16.53 -6.82 -0.94
N THR A 112 -17.18 -6.55 -2.07
CA THR A 112 -16.51 -6.32 -3.36
C THR A 112 -16.66 -4.86 -3.75
N ILE A 113 -15.55 -4.23 -4.12
CA ILE A 113 -15.48 -2.84 -4.55
C ILE A 113 -14.80 -2.72 -5.93
N PRO A 114 -15.21 -1.77 -6.78
CA PRO A 114 -14.46 -1.39 -7.96
C PRO A 114 -13.10 -0.81 -7.60
N ILE A 115 -12.10 -1.13 -8.43
CA ILE A 115 -10.76 -0.56 -8.37
C ILE A 115 -10.30 -0.08 -9.76
N GLU A 116 -9.38 0.88 -9.79
CA GLU A 116 -8.76 1.38 -11.02
C GLU A 116 -7.24 1.45 -10.85
N MET A 117 -6.48 0.97 -11.83
CA MET A 117 -5.05 1.25 -11.88
C MET A 117 -4.86 2.59 -12.58
N VAL A 118 -4.47 3.62 -11.84
CA VAL A 118 -4.31 5.00 -12.36
C VAL A 118 -2.86 5.34 -12.70
N ALA A 119 -1.91 4.51 -12.26
CA ALA A 119 -0.53 4.61 -12.70
C ALA A 119 0.10 3.22 -12.85
N LEU A 120 0.85 3.04 -13.93
CA LEU A 120 1.75 1.93 -14.17
C LEU A 120 2.96 2.47 -14.94
N SER A 121 4.16 2.17 -14.49
CA SER A 121 5.39 2.52 -15.22
C SER A 121 6.47 1.47 -15.01
N LEU A 122 6.71 0.67 -16.04
CA LEU A 122 7.65 -0.43 -16.00
C LEU A 122 8.70 -0.29 -17.10
N ILE A 123 9.96 -0.55 -16.77
CA ILE A 123 11.07 -0.56 -17.71
C ILE A 123 11.68 -1.97 -17.78
N ASN A 124 12.21 -2.34 -18.95
CA ASN A 124 12.95 -3.58 -19.10
C ASN A 124 14.22 -3.62 -18.24
N VAL A 125 14.51 -4.77 -17.65
CA VAL A 125 15.71 -4.97 -16.81
C VAL A 125 16.99 -5.00 -17.66
N ALA A 126 16.91 -5.52 -18.89
CA ALA A 126 18.00 -5.56 -19.85
C ALA A 126 17.48 -5.25 -21.27
N PRO A 127 18.30 -4.64 -22.15
CA PRO A 127 17.91 -4.37 -23.53
C PRO A 127 17.29 -5.56 -24.26
N VAL A 128 16.23 -5.29 -25.01
CA VAL A 128 15.46 -6.31 -25.73
C VAL A 128 15.89 -6.31 -27.19
N ASN A 129 16.25 -7.49 -27.71
CA ASN A 129 16.59 -7.66 -29.11
C ASN A 129 15.35 -7.93 -29.95
N ILE A 130 15.04 -7.03 -30.88
CA ILE A 130 13.95 -7.16 -31.84
C ILE A 130 14.57 -7.09 -33.23
N ASN A 131 14.53 -8.21 -33.95
CA ASN A 131 15.05 -8.33 -35.32
C ASN A 131 16.51 -7.83 -35.49
N GLY A 132 17.37 -8.11 -34.50
CA GLY A 132 18.79 -7.76 -34.54
C GLY A 132 19.14 -6.37 -33.97
N PHE A 133 18.15 -5.58 -33.56
CA PHE A 133 18.34 -4.26 -32.94
C PHE A 133 17.94 -4.29 -31.46
N GLN A 134 18.65 -3.52 -30.65
CA GLN A 134 18.44 -3.45 -29.20
C GLN A 134 17.51 -2.28 -28.85
N TYR A 135 16.58 -2.51 -27.93
CA TYR A 135 15.61 -1.50 -27.48
C TYR A 135 15.52 -1.45 -25.95
N ASN A 136 15.30 -0.24 -25.43
CA ASN A 136 14.70 -0.04 -24.12
C ASN A 136 13.19 0.05 -24.27
N LEU A 137 12.46 -0.56 -23.35
CA LEU A 137 11.00 -0.58 -23.33
C LEU A 137 10.50 0.19 -22.13
N LEU A 138 9.46 1.01 -22.34
CA LEU A 138 8.69 1.63 -21.28
C LEU A 138 7.23 1.19 -21.43
N ALA A 139 6.73 0.38 -20.50
CA ALA A 139 5.33 0.01 -20.43
C ALA A 139 4.60 0.96 -19.47
N THR A 140 3.50 1.54 -19.94
CA THR A 140 2.64 2.48 -19.21
C THR A 140 1.17 2.18 -19.49
N LEU A 141 0.25 2.76 -18.72
CA LEU A 141 -1.18 2.62 -19.03
C LEU A 141 -1.51 3.22 -20.41
N ASP A 142 -2.44 2.60 -21.14
CA ASP A 142 -3.01 3.21 -22.33
C ASP A 142 -3.77 4.49 -21.92
N PRO A 143 -3.39 5.68 -22.43
CA PRO A 143 -4.04 6.93 -22.04
C PRO A 143 -5.49 7.04 -22.53
N ASN A 144 -5.94 6.17 -23.43
CA ASN A 144 -7.29 6.22 -24.02
C ASN A 144 -8.26 5.20 -23.43
N THR A 145 -7.75 4.22 -22.67
CA THR A 145 -8.55 3.11 -22.15
C THR A 145 -8.23 2.90 -20.67
N PRO A 146 -9.18 3.14 -19.75
CA PRO A 146 -8.93 2.98 -18.33
C PRO A 146 -8.67 1.51 -17.96
N THR A 147 -7.83 1.29 -16.96
CA THR A 147 -7.57 -0.04 -16.40
C THR A 147 -8.45 -0.26 -15.18
N LEU A 148 -9.52 -1.04 -15.36
CA LEU A 148 -10.55 -1.25 -14.35
C LEU A 148 -10.51 -2.68 -13.81
N GLY A 149 -11.08 -2.86 -12.62
CA GLY A 149 -11.17 -4.15 -11.97
C GLY A 149 -12.04 -4.15 -10.74
N GLU A 150 -11.98 -5.26 -10.00
CA GLU A 150 -12.65 -5.39 -8.72
C GLU A 150 -11.69 -5.94 -7.67
N MET A 151 -11.92 -5.54 -6.42
CA MET A 151 -11.27 -6.08 -5.24
C MET A 151 -12.35 -6.65 -4.32
N THR A 152 -12.19 -7.91 -3.94
CA THR A 152 -13.01 -8.55 -2.91
C THR A 152 -12.21 -8.60 -1.63
N ILE A 153 -12.68 -7.90 -0.61
CA ILE A 153 -12.07 -7.80 0.71
C ILE A 153 -12.90 -8.64 1.68
N THR A 154 -12.24 -9.49 2.45
CA THR A 154 -12.85 -10.32 3.49
C THR A 154 -12.25 -9.94 4.84
N HIS A 155 -13.09 -9.58 5.80
CA HIS A 155 -12.72 -9.39 7.19
C HIS A 155 -12.67 -10.76 7.91
N GLN A 156 -11.74 -10.92 8.85
CA GLN A 156 -11.61 -12.16 9.64
C GLN A 156 -12.63 -12.26 10.80
N GLY A 157 -13.47 -11.24 10.97
CA GLY A 157 -14.42 -11.14 12.08
C GLY A 157 -15.61 -12.07 11.88
N GLN A 158 -16.40 -12.25 12.93
CA GLN A 158 -17.64 -13.02 12.87
C GLN A 158 -18.84 -12.07 12.71
N VAL A 159 -19.70 -12.33 11.72
CA VAL A 159 -20.95 -11.58 11.56
C VAL A 159 -21.77 -11.59 12.85
N GLY A 160 -22.30 -10.44 13.23
CA GLY A 160 -23.04 -10.22 14.47
C GLY A 160 -22.17 -10.09 15.73
N GLN A 161 -20.86 -9.90 15.57
CA GLN A 161 -19.92 -9.58 16.66
C GLN A 161 -19.16 -8.29 16.37
N PRO A 162 -18.60 -7.61 17.39
CA PRO A 162 -17.68 -6.50 17.17
C PRO A 162 -16.50 -6.91 16.28
N PHE A 163 -15.92 -5.93 15.58
CA PHE A 163 -14.71 -6.13 14.78
C PHE A 163 -13.57 -6.74 15.61
N ASP A 164 -12.96 -7.82 15.11
CA ASP A 164 -11.78 -8.45 15.72
C ASP A 164 -10.49 -7.93 15.05
N ASP A 165 -10.02 -6.84 15.63
CA ASP A 165 -8.82 -6.11 15.21
C ASP A 165 -7.58 -6.46 16.05
N SER A 166 -7.65 -7.51 16.86
CA SER A 166 -6.57 -7.87 17.79
C SER A 166 -5.33 -8.47 17.12
N GLY A 167 -5.46 -8.89 15.85
CA GLY A 167 -4.40 -9.49 15.05
C GLY A 167 -3.55 -8.49 14.27
N THR A 168 -2.42 -8.96 13.75
CA THR A 168 -1.58 -8.18 12.80
C THR A 168 -2.22 -8.03 11.43
N SER A 169 -3.21 -8.87 11.12
CA SER A 169 -4.01 -8.88 9.90
C SER A 169 -5.46 -8.74 10.32
N GLN A 170 -6.27 -8.03 9.54
CA GLN A 170 -7.72 -7.87 9.75
C GLN A 170 -8.53 -8.72 8.76
N GLY A 171 -7.87 -9.28 7.74
CA GLY A 171 -8.46 -10.30 6.90
C GLY A 171 -7.64 -10.56 5.64
N THR A 172 -8.33 -10.89 4.55
CA THR A 172 -7.67 -11.15 3.26
C THR A 172 -8.38 -10.44 2.12
N PHE A 173 -7.70 -10.28 0.99
CA PHE A 173 -8.29 -9.76 -0.23
C PHE A 173 -7.83 -10.53 -1.47
N THR A 174 -8.69 -10.48 -2.48
CA THR A 174 -8.43 -10.91 -3.86
C THR A 174 -8.76 -9.74 -4.78
N SER A 175 -8.11 -9.63 -5.93
CA SER A 175 -8.42 -8.62 -6.93
C SER A 175 -8.20 -9.13 -8.34
N PHE A 176 -8.85 -8.50 -9.32
CA PHE A 176 -8.42 -8.58 -10.71
C PHE A 176 -8.42 -7.19 -11.33
N LEU A 177 -7.58 -6.99 -12.34
CA LEU A 177 -7.49 -5.78 -13.14
C LEU A 177 -7.37 -6.17 -14.62
N ASP A 178 -8.23 -5.59 -15.46
CA ASP A 178 -8.10 -5.67 -16.92
C ASP A 178 -7.19 -4.52 -17.38
N VAL A 179 -5.88 -4.81 -17.39
CA VAL A 179 -4.83 -3.83 -17.62
C VAL A 179 -4.72 -3.51 -19.10
N HIS A 180 -5.08 -2.29 -19.46
CA HIS A 180 -4.88 -1.72 -20.78
C HIS A 180 -3.59 -0.91 -20.76
N TYR A 181 -2.62 -1.31 -21.58
CA TYR A 181 -1.28 -0.77 -21.53
C TYR A 181 -0.73 -0.45 -22.91
N GLN A 182 0.20 0.49 -22.95
CA GLN A 182 1.03 0.78 -24.09
C GLN A 182 2.50 0.49 -23.79
N VAL A 183 3.26 0.15 -24.83
CA VAL A 183 4.71 -0.05 -24.75
C VAL A 183 5.41 0.82 -25.78
N GLU A 184 6.32 1.66 -25.29
CA GLU A 184 7.18 2.50 -26.10
C GLU A 184 8.54 1.83 -26.31
N PHE A 185 9.05 1.87 -27.53
CA PHE A 185 10.32 1.26 -27.93
C PHE A 185 11.35 2.35 -28.23
N THR A 186 12.35 2.49 -27.36
CA THR A 186 13.47 3.42 -27.61
C THR A 186 14.66 2.66 -28.20
N PRO A 187 15.06 2.92 -29.46
CA PRO A 187 16.18 2.23 -30.08
C PRO A 187 17.51 2.58 -29.42
N ILE A 188 18.37 1.59 -29.30
CA ILE A 188 19.75 1.74 -28.83
C ILE A 188 20.70 1.68 -30.03
N ASN A 189 21.75 2.52 -30.02
CA ASN A 189 22.82 2.52 -31.04
C ASN A 189 22.33 2.67 -32.50
N GLY A 190 21.28 3.47 -32.72
CA GLY A 190 20.81 3.79 -34.08
C GLY A 190 19.90 2.74 -34.73
N GLY A 191 19.27 1.87 -33.93
CA GLY A 191 18.16 1.04 -34.40
C GLY A 191 17.00 1.87 -34.98
N PRO A 192 16.18 1.28 -35.86
CA PRO A 192 15.02 1.97 -36.43
C PRO A 192 14.00 2.33 -35.35
N ALA A 193 13.27 3.43 -35.55
CA ALA A 193 12.14 3.77 -34.70
C ALA A 193 11.02 2.73 -34.91
N ILE A 194 10.44 2.26 -33.80
CA ILE A 194 9.26 1.39 -33.77
C ILE A 194 8.13 2.20 -33.13
N GLY A 195 6.90 2.06 -33.64
CA GLY A 195 5.73 2.71 -33.04
C GLY A 195 5.37 2.15 -31.67
N ASN A 196 4.39 2.77 -31.01
CA ASN A 196 3.86 2.26 -29.75
C ASN A 196 3.04 0.98 -30.01
N PHE A 197 3.21 0.00 -29.13
CA PHE A 197 2.37 -1.21 -29.08
C PHE A 197 1.29 -1.01 -28.02
N PHE A 198 0.07 -1.46 -28.29
CA PHE A 198 -1.06 -1.40 -27.35
C PHE A 198 -1.64 -2.78 -27.15
N ASP A 199 -1.93 -3.15 -25.92
CA ASP A 199 -2.47 -4.47 -25.61
C ASP A 199 -3.21 -4.45 -24.26
N ASN A 200 -3.90 -5.55 -23.95
CA ASN A 200 -4.50 -5.74 -22.65
C ASN A 200 -4.15 -7.09 -22.02
N LEU A 201 -4.20 -7.14 -20.70
CA LEU A 201 -4.00 -8.38 -19.97
C LEU A 201 -4.82 -8.37 -18.68
N LEU A 202 -5.44 -9.52 -18.39
CA LEU A 202 -6.09 -9.76 -17.12
C LEU A 202 -5.04 -10.16 -16.07
N LEU A 203 -4.86 -9.29 -15.09
CA LEU A 203 -4.13 -9.56 -13.85
C LEU A 203 -5.10 -10.09 -12.79
N THR A 204 -4.74 -11.18 -12.12
CA THR A 204 -5.53 -11.72 -11.01
C THR A 204 -4.66 -11.99 -9.79
N GLN A 205 -5.13 -11.58 -8.61
CA GLN A 205 -4.54 -11.87 -7.32
C GLN A 205 -5.61 -12.51 -6.39
N PRO A 206 -5.26 -13.59 -5.67
CA PRO A 206 -4.13 -14.44 -5.95
C PRO A 206 -4.29 -15.05 -7.34
N GLY A 207 -3.18 -15.30 -8.00
CA GLY A 207 -3.23 -16.14 -9.19
C GLY A 207 -3.64 -17.59 -8.89
N GLN A 208 -3.87 -18.39 -9.92
CA GLN A 208 -4.41 -19.74 -9.75
C GLN A 208 -3.55 -20.58 -8.80
N GLY A 209 -4.20 -21.14 -7.77
CA GLY A 209 -3.56 -22.01 -6.78
C GLY A 209 -2.80 -21.29 -5.65
N LEU A 210 -2.88 -19.96 -5.59
CA LEU A 210 -2.32 -19.17 -4.48
C LEU A 210 -3.42 -18.71 -3.50
N ALA A 211 -3.02 -18.42 -2.26
CA ALA A 211 -3.93 -17.95 -1.21
C ALA A 211 -4.16 -16.44 -1.31
N PRO A 212 -5.36 -15.94 -0.94
CA PRO A 212 -5.63 -14.51 -0.79
C PRO A 212 -4.57 -13.78 0.03
N ALA A 213 -4.30 -12.53 -0.31
CA ALA A 213 -3.27 -11.74 0.36
C ALA A 213 -3.85 -11.14 1.66
N PRO A 214 -3.08 -11.10 2.75
CA PRO A 214 -3.52 -10.47 4.00
C PRO A 214 -3.52 -8.93 3.89
N TRP A 215 -4.42 -8.30 4.65
CA TRP A 215 -4.49 -6.83 4.79
C TRP A 215 -4.63 -6.40 6.25
N SER A 216 -4.30 -5.14 6.54
CA SER A 216 -4.48 -4.49 7.84
C SER A 216 -4.85 -3.01 7.73
N HIS A 217 -5.52 -2.44 8.74
CA HIS A 217 -5.63 -0.98 8.90
C HIS A 217 -4.35 -0.34 9.47
N THR A 218 -3.47 -1.15 10.07
CA THR A 218 -2.16 -0.69 10.54
C THR A 218 -1.14 -0.83 9.41
N PRO A 219 -0.45 0.25 9.00
CA PRO A 219 0.56 0.15 7.95
C PRO A 219 1.73 -0.75 8.39
N PRO A 220 2.30 -1.55 7.47
CA PRO A 220 3.54 -2.25 7.77
C PRO A 220 4.68 -1.24 8.01
N PRO A 221 5.75 -1.64 8.72
CA PRO A 221 6.89 -0.75 8.97
C PRO A 221 7.43 -0.13 7.69
N ASN A 222 7.73 1.17 7.74
CA ASN A 222 8.26 1.95 6.62
C ASN A 222 7.34 2.10 5.40
N ALA A 223 6.06 1.70 5.48
CA ALA A 223 5.11 1.98 4.41
C ALA A 223 5.09 3.48 4.07
N LEU A 224 5.01 3.78 2.78
CA LEU A 224 4.71 5.13 2.32
C LEU A 224 3.30 5.50 2.78
N LEU A 225 3.20 6.61 3.51
CA LEU A 225 1.93 7.15 3.97
C LEU A 225 1.64 8.43 3.19
N VAL A 226 0.62 8.40 2.35
CA VAL A 226 0.01 9.58 1.73
C VAL A 226 -1.19 9.95 2.58
N ARG A 227 -1.05 11.08 3.29
CA ARG A 227 -1.95 11.47 4.38
C ARG A 227 -2.97 12.52 3.95
N SER A 228 -4.18 12.41 4.51
CA SER A 228 -5.28 13.38 4.37
C SER A 228 -6.10 13.45 5.66
N ASP A 229 -6.86 14.52 5.88
CA ASP A 229 -7.96 14.55 6.86
C ASP A 229 -9.29 14.18 6.19
N GLY A 230 -9.76 12.95 6.45
CA GLY A 230 -10.99 12.45 5.84
C GLY A 230 -10.85 12.13 4.35
N ALA A 231 -12.00 11.83 3.72
CA ALA A 231 -12.08 11.19 2.41
C ALA A 231 -11.20 11.84 1.33
N SER A 232 -10.20 11.09 0.86
CA SER A 232 -9.29 11.51 -0.21
C SER A 232 -8.87 10.31 -1.04
N GLN A 233 -9.18 10.35 -2.34
CA GLN A 233 -8.85 9.25 -3.25
C GLN A 233 -7.35 8.94 -3.30
N SER A 234 -6.51 9.96 -3.12
CA SER A 234 -5.05 9.80 -3.09
C SER A 234 -4.50 9.35 -1.74
N ALA A 235 -5.29 9.35 -0.67
CA ALA A 235 -4.78 8.97 0.64
C ALA A 235 -4.81 7.44 0.81
N ASN A 236 -3.83 6.94 1.56
CA ASN A 236 -3.85 5.59 2.11
C ASN A 236 -3.83 5.59 3.64
N CYS A 237 -3.77 6.78 4.23
CA CYS A 237 -3.76 7.02 5.66
C CYS A 237 -4.62 8.27 5.94
N HIS A 238 -5.83 8.10 6.45
CA HIS A 238 -6.82 9.17 6.63
C HIS A 238 -6.65 9.95 7.95
N THR A 239 -5.40 10.07 8.41
CA THR A 239 -4.99 10.93 9.51
C THR A 239 -3.81 11.82 9.12
N LEU A 240 -3.86 13.10 9.49
CA LEU A 240 -2.77 14.06 9.20
C LEU A 240 -1.47 13.75 9.96
N THR A 241 -1.58 13.20 11.17
CA THR A 241 -0.44 12.90 12.05
C THR A 241 -0.75 11.70 12.93
N GLY A 242 0.29 10.95 13.33
CA GLY A 242 0.15 9.81 14.22
C GLY A 242 -0.24 8.54 13.48
N ASP A 243 -0.91 7.63 14.19
CA ASP A 243 -1.39 6.37 13.63
C ASP A 243 -2.46 6.61 12.55
N CYS A 244 -2.51 5.73 11.56
CA CYS A 244 -3.55 5.76 10.53
C CYS A 244 -4.91 5.39 11.15
N ALA A 245 -5.99 5.73 10.45
CA ALA A 245 -7.33 5.48 10.94
C ALA A 245 -7.66 3.98 10.84
N ASP A 246 -8.59 3.52 11.69
CA ASP A 246 -8.97 2.09 11.70
C ASP A 246 -9.73 1.68 10.42
N ASP A 247 -10.15 2.66 9.60
CA ASP A 247 -10.80 2.48 8.30
C ASP A 247 -9.84 2.56 7.10
N ASP A 248 -8.53 2.59 7.36
CA ASP A 248 -7.49 2.49 6.33
C ASP A 248 -7.25 1.02 5.91
N PHE A 249 -6.59 0.82 4.76
CA PHE A 249 -6.25 -0.51 4.26
C PHE A 249 -4.83 -0.53 3.69
N PHE A 250 -4.08 -1.52 4.15
CA PHE A 250 -2.70 -1.80 3.76
C PHE A 250 -2.51 -3.30 3.51
N PRO A 251 -2.09 -3.71 2.30
CA PRO A 251 -1.60 -5.07 2.08
C PRO A 251 -0.41 -5.42 2.99
N LEU A 252 -0.31 -6.65 3.50
CA LEU A 252 0.80 -7.03 4.39
C LEU A 252 1.93 -7.81 3.73
N SER A 253 1.82 -8.12 2.44
CA SER A 253 2.77 -8.97 1.72
C SER A 253 3.02 -8.51 0.28
N LEU A 254 3.92 -9.22 -0.40
CA LEU A 254 4.00 -9.19 -1.86
C LEU A 254 2.61 -9.49 -2.44
N VAL A 255 2.10 -8.56 -3.23
CA VAL A 255 0.89 -8.70 -4.04
C VAL A 255 1.34 -9.19 -5.40
N LEU A 256 1.19 -10.50 -5.63
CA LEU A 256 1.56 -11.12 -6.90
C LEU A 256 0.31 -11.27 -7.76
N HIS A 257 0.19 -10.43 -8.77
CA HIS A 257 -0.78 -10.61 -9.84
C HIS A 257 -0.21 -11.58 -10.88
N GLN A 258 -0.95 -12.65 -11.11
CA GLN A 258 -0.64 -13.60 -12.17
C GLN A 258 -1.38 -13.22 -13.45
N LYS A 259 -0.74 -13.49 -14.58
CA LYS A 259 -1.44 -13.59 -15.86
C LYS A 259 -2.22 -14.90 -15.84
N GLY A 260 -3.44 -14.93 -16.36
CA GLY A 260 -4.26 -16.16 -16.44
C GLY A 260 -3.71 -17.29 -17.32
N SER A 261 -2.41 -17.26 -17.70
CA SER A 261 -1.76 -18.25 -18.56
C SER A 261 -0.99 -19.30 -17.74
N PRO A 262 -1.25 -20.60 -17.92
CA PRO A 262 -0.52 -21.68 -17.25
C PRO A 262 0.97 -21.76 -17.61
N LEU A 263 1.37 -21.23 -18.78
CA LEU A 263 2.75 -21.31 -19.29
C LEU A 263 3.64 -20.18 -18.76
N TYR A 264 3.05 -19.03 -18.44
CA TYR A 264 3.75 -17.87 -17.88
C TYR A 264 2.91 -17.28 -16.75
N PRO A 265 2.94 -17.93 -15.58
CA PRO A 265 2.06 -17.56 -14.47
C PRO A 265 2.43 -16.20 -13.89
N ASN A 266 3.67 -15.73 -14.05
CA ASN A 266 4.08 -14.43 -13.52
C ASN A 266 3.62 -13.33 -14.48
N GLY A 267 2.74 -12.45 -14.02
CA GLY A 267 2.40 -11.20 -14.70
C GLY A 267 3.17 -10.05 -14.06
N HIS A 268 2.66 -9.58 -12.92
CA HIS A 268 3.09 -8.34 -12.27
C HIS A 268 3.18 -8.56 -10.76
N GLY A 269 4.38 -8.46 -10.20
CA GLY A 269 4.61 -8.61 -8.77
C GLY A 269 4.93 -7.27 -8.12
N THR A 270 4.13 -6.90 -7.12
CA THR A 270 4.24 -5.61 -6.42
C THR A 270 4.39 -5.77 -4.91
N ILE A 271 5.17 -4.90 -4.30
CA ILE A 271 5.25 -4.72 -2.85
C ILE A 271 4.81 -3.31 -2.50
N ILE A 272 4.38 -3.08 -1.26
CA ILE A 272 4.09 -1.73 -0.79
C ILE A 272 5.33 -0.85 -0.93
N THR A 273 5.12 0.38 -1.40
CA THR A 273 6.15 1.41 -1.46
C THR A 273 6.63 1.72 -0.05
N THR A 274 7.94 1.67 0.16
CA THR A 274 8.54 2.02 1.44
C THR A 274 9.34 3.31 1.36
N VAL A 275 9.32 4.07 2.45
CA VAL A 275 10.23 5.21 2.63
C VAL A 275 11.43 4.70 3.42
N PRO A 276 12.67 4.84 2.93
CA PRO A 276 13.83 4.47 3.73
C PRO A 276 13.80 5.20 5.06
N GLU A 277 14.01 4.48 6.17
CA GLU A 277 14.27 5.08 7.48
C GLU A 277 15.26 6.24 7.29
N PRO A 278 15.01 7.44 7.86
CA PRO A 278 15.97 8.53 7.81
C PRO A 278 17.26 8.03 8.44
N SER A 279 18.20 7.65 7.60
CA SER A 279 19.41 6.99 8.03
C SER A 279 20.09 7.86 9.09
N THR A 280 20.46 7.25 10.21
CA THR A 280 21.28 7.79 11.31
C THR A 280 22.67 8.29 10.87
N VAL A 281 22.88 8.52 9.55
CA VAL A 281 24.08 9.05 8.92
C VAL A 281 24.38 10.48 9.37
N LEU A 282 23.37 11.28 9.77
CA LEU A 282 23.61 12.57 10.43
C LEU A 282 24.20 12.41 11.85
N GLY A 283 23.94 11.29 12.53
CA GLY A 283 24.51 10.99 13.84
C GLY A 283 26.02 10.69 13.80
N LEU A 284 26.51 10.07 12.72
CA LEU A 284 27.94 9.77 12.56
C LEU A 284 28.77 11.01 12.15
N ILE A 285 28.17 11.96 11.43
CA ILE A 285 28.84 13.24 11.11
C ILE A 285 28.91 14.14 12.37
N ALA A 286 27.89 14.09 13.24
CA ALA A 286 27.92 14.81 14.52
C ALA A 286 28.96 14.26 15.51
N VAL A 287 29.17 12.94 15.55
CA VAL A 287 30.23 12.33 16.39
C VAL A 287 31.62 12.50 15.75
N GLY A 288 31.73 12.49 14.41
CA GLY A 288 32.99 12.67 13.69
C GLY A 288 33.59 14.08 13.70
N LEU A 289 32.77 15.12 13.91
CA LEU A 289 33.27 16.51 14.05
C LEU A 289 33.64 16.88 15.50
N SER A 290 33.22 16.09 16.49
CA SER A 290 33.55 16.31 17.90
C SER A 290 34.98 15.87 18.27
N SER A 291 35.63 15.06 17.42
CA SER A 291 36.97 14.52 17.68
C SER A 291 38.13 15.33 17.07
N ILE A 292 37.87 16.39 16.31
CA ILE A 292 38.92 17.20 15.64
C ILE A 292 39.26 18.53 16.37
N VAL A 293 38.53 18.92 17.43
CA VAL A 293 38.82 20.18 18.17
C VAL A 293 39.84 20.00 19.31
N GLY A 294 40.42 18.81 19.49
CA GLY A 294 41.28 18.47 20.64
C GLY A 294 42.78 18.74 20.52
N PHE A 295 43.31 19.26 19.40
CA PHE A 295 44.75 19.54 19.25
C PHE A 295 45.01 20.98 18.80
N LYS A 296 45.07 21.91 19.75
CA LYS A 296 45.77 23.18 19.56
C LYS A 296 46.73 23.42 20.73
N GLY A 297 48.01 23.39 20.39
CA GLY A 297 49.14 23.21 21.29
C GLY A 297 49.33 24.27 22.37
N LYS A 298 49.82 23.81 23.52
CA LYS A 298 50.48 24.65 24.51
C LYS A 298 51.83 25.09 23.95
N LYS A 299 51.99 26.41 23.81
CA LYS A 299 53.24 27.09 23.49
C LYS A 299 54.27 26.90 24.61
N GLU A 300 55.53 26.69 24.21
CA GLU A 300 56.70 26.79 25.09
C GLU A 300 56.84 28.22 25.64
N GLN A 301 57.25 28.32 26.92
CA GLN A 301 57.67 29.57 27.56
C GLN A 301 59.19 29.71 27.43
N LYS A 302 59.63 30.94 27.14
CA LYS A 302 61.02 31.40 27.24
C LYS A 302 61.50 31.44 28.69
#